data_AF-A0A4Q5U7W8-F1
#
_entry.id   AF-A0A4Q5U7W8-F1
#
_cell.length_a   1.000
_cell.length_b   1.000
_cell.length_c   1.000
_cell.angle_alpha   90.00
_cell.angle_beta   90.00
_cell.angle_gamma   90.00
#
_symmetry.space_group_name_H-M   'P 1'
#
loop_
_entity.id
_entity.type
_entity.pdbx_description
1 polymer ?
#
loop_
_entity_poly.entity_id
_entity_poly.type
_entity_poly.pdbx_seq_one_letter_code
_entity_poly.pdbx_strand_id
1 'polypeptide(L)'
;MVDYPSQSRLKIFATAEILALDASPDLYDQLNLPGYDFKPERIVVLHIETYDWNCPQHITPRYTIEEIEWVAAMQRSKKGGDAETK
;
A
#
# COMPACT_ATOMS: atom_id res chain seq x y z
N MET A 1 -4.13 2.34 -2.54
CA MET A 1 -2.85 1.71 -2.12
C MET A 1 -1.98 1.50 -3.35
N VAL A 2 -0.68 1.76 -3.28
CA VAL A 2 0.25 1.65 -4.42
C VAL A 2 1.40 0.74 -4.03
N ASP A 3 1.63 -0.31 -4.81
CA ASP A 3 2.86 -1.09 -4.80
C ASP A 3 3.82 -0.45 -5.81
N TYR A 4 4.84 0.23 -5.29
CA TYR A 4 5.80 0.96 -6.10
C TYR A 4 6.74 0.03 -6.88
N PRO A 5 7.35 -1.02 -6.30
CA PRO A 5 8.14 -2.00 -7.04
C PRO A 5 7.39 -2.64 -8.21
N SER A 6 6.18 -3.16 -7.98
CA SER A 6 5.40 -3.82 -9.04
C SER A 6 4.59 -2.85 -9.92
N GLN A 7 4.69 -1.55 -9.65
CA GLN A 7 3.96 -0.48 -10.33
C GLN A 7 2.45 -0.74 -10.41
N SER A 8 1.88 -1.29 -9.33
CA SER A 8 0.48 -1.69 -9.26
C SER A 8 -0.28 -0.78 -8.30
N ARG A 9 -1.45 -0.30 -8.73
CA ARG A 9 -2.31 0.53 -7.88
C ARG A 9 -3.72 -0.04 -7.81
N LEU A 10 -4.17 -0.26 -6.57
CA LEU A 10 -5.56 -0.60 -6.29
C LEU A 10 -6.42 0.66 -6.41
N LYS A 11 -7.36 0.63 -7.34
CA LYS A 11 -8.46 1.58 -7.48
C LYS A 11 -9.72 0.92 -6.93
N ILE A 12 -10.47 1.67 -6.12
CA ILE A 12 -11.76 1.23 -5.59
C ILE A 12 -12.78 2.29 -6.00
N PHE A 13 -13.89 1.83 -6.55
CA PHE A 13 -15.07 2.65 -6.81
C PHE A 13 -16.16 2.24 -5.82
N ALA A 14 -16.66 3.20 -5.05
CA ALA A 14 -17.58 2.96 -3.96
C ALA A 14 -18.51 4.15 -3.77
N THR A 15 -19.74 3.87 -3.35
CA THR A 15 -20.64 4.88 -2.82
C THR A 15 -20.33 5.10 -1.35
N ALA A 16 -20.13 6.36 -0.95
CA ALA A 16 -19.85 6.72 0.44
C ALA A 16 -21.14 7.11 1.17
N GLU A 17 -21.31 6.55 2.37
CA GLU A 17 -22.35 6.91 3.33
C GLU A 17 -21.70 7.54 4.56
N ILE A 18 -22.26 8.65 5.04
CA ILE A 18 -21.74 9.40 6.19
C ILE A 18 -22.71 9.26 7.35
N LEU A 19 -22.23 8.66 8.44
CA LEU A 19 -22.99 8.44 9.67
C LEU A 19 -22.48 9.36 10.79
N ALA A 20 -23.38 9.72 11.70
CA ALA A 20 -23.02 10.31 12.98
C ALA A 20 -22.42 9.23 13.91
N LEU A 21 -21.68 9.64 14.95
CA LEU A 21 -20.98 8.70 15.83
C LEU A 21 -21.94 7.84 16.68
N ASP A 22 -23.10 8.39 17.01
CA ASP A 22 -24.15 7.73 17.78
C ASP A 22 -25.07 6.86 16.92
N ALA A 23 -25.02 7.00 15.58
CA ALA A 23 -25.87 6.25 14.66
C ALA A 23 -25.53 4.75 14.63
N SER A 24 -24.30 4.37 14.97
CA SER A 24 -23.89 2.97 15.11
C SER A 24 -22.77 2.83 16.15
N PRO A 25 -23.13 2.56 17.42
CA PRO A 25 -22.16 2.33 18.49
C PRO A 25 -21.21 1.16 18.20
N ASP A 26 -21.72 0.08 17.59
CA ASP A 26 -20.92 -1.11 17.25
C ASP A 26 -19.82 -0.82 16.22
N LEU A 27 -20.09 0.07 15.26
CA LEU A 27 -19.08 0.51 14.28
C LEU A 27 -18.08 1.48 14.92
N TYR A 28 -18.54 2.35 15.81
CA TYR A 28 -17.66 3.25 16.54
C TYR A 28 -16.63 2.48 17.36
N ASP A 29 -17.06 1.45 18.10
CA ASP A 29 -16.18 0.65 18.94
C ASP A 29 -15.10 -0.10 18.13
N GLN A 30 -15.43 -0.54 16.90
CA GLN A 30 -14.46 -1.18 16.00
C GLN A 30 -13.44 -0.20 15.42
N LEU A 31 -13.81 1.07 15.26
CA LEU A 31 -12.94 2.12 14.73
C LEU A 31 -12.12 2.80 15.84
N ASN A 32 -12.51 2.62 17.10
CA ASN A 32 -11.83 3.22 18.23
C ASN A 32 -10.47 2.55 18.47
N LEU A 33 -9.40 3.30 18.27
CA LEU A 33 -8.03 2.82 18.48
C LEU A 33 -7.59 3.14 19.92
N PRO A 34 -7.39 2.14 20.79
CA PRO A 34 -7.01 2.38 22.18
C PRO A 34 -5.68 3.14 22.27
N GLY A 35 -5.65 4.22 23.04
CA GLY A 35 -4.42 5.00 23.28
C GLY A 35 -4.01 5.95 22.16
N TYR A 36 -4.81 6.08 21.10
CA TYR A 36 -4.62 7.09 20.07
C TYR A 36 -5.43 8.34 20.45
N ASP A 37 -4.79 9.52 20.51
CA ASP A 37 -5.49 10.78 20.77
C ASP A 37 -6.08 11.31 19.46
N PHE A 38 -7.39 11.11 19.28
CA PHE A 38 -8.13 11.63 18.14
C PHE A 38 -9.52 12.10 18.57
N LYS A 39 -10.08 13.03 17.81
CA LYS A 39 -11.45 13.52 17.99
C LYS A 39 -12.29 13.06 16.81
N PRO A 40 -13.03 11.94 16.93
CA PRO A 40 -13.88 11.47 15.84
C PRO A 40 -15.01 12.47 15.60
N GLU A 41 -15.39 12.65 14.32
CA GLU A 41 -16.49 13.55 13.93
C GLU A 41 -17.62 12.79 13.20
N ARG A 42 -17.25 11.88 12.30
CA ARG A 42 -18.17 11.09 11.47
C ARG A 42 -17.61 9.71 11.22
N ILE A 43 -18.50 8.75 10.99
CA ILE A 43 -18.16 7.44 10.43
C ILE A 43 -18.45 7.49 8.93
N VAL A 44 -17.51 7.05 8.10
CA VAL A 44 -17.70 6.96 6.65
C VAL A 44 -17.72 5.48 6.26
N VAL A 45 -18.87 5.01 5.82
CA VAL A 45 -19.05 3.65 5.31
C VAL A 45 -18.90 3.69 3.79
N LEU A 46 -17.99 2.87 3.26
CA LEU A 46 -17.77 2.76 1.83
C LEU A 46 -18.43 1.48 1.30
N HIS A 47 -19.49 1.65 0.54
CA HIS A 47 -20.16 0.56 -0.17
C HIS A 47 -19.41 0.29 -1.49
N ILE A 48 -18.52 -0.70 -1.47
CA ILE A 48 -17.65 -1.00 -2.61
C ILE A 48 -18.48 -1.61 -3.74
N GLU A 49 -18.43 -0.97 -4.92
CA GLU A 49 -19.12 -1.44 -6.12
C GLU A 49 -18.18 -2.22 -7.04
N THR A 50 -16.95 -1.72 -7.21
CA THR A 50 -15.93 -2.39 -8.02
C THR A 50 -14.52 -1.98 -7.59
N TYR A 51 -13.54 -2.83 -7.90
CA TYR A 51 -12.13 -2.55 -7.69
C TYR A 51 -11.31 -3.09 -8.85
N ASP A 52 -10.16 -2.47 -9.09
CA ASP A 52 -9.26 -2.81 -10.19
C ASP A 52 -7.81 -2.55 -9.81
N TRP A 53 -6.91 -3.42 -10.27
CA TRP A 53 -5.47 -3.24 -10.14
C TRP A 53 -4.92 -2.75 -11.49
N ASN A 54 -4.69 -1.43 -11.60
CA ASN A 54 -4.51 -0.78 -12.90
C ASN A 54 -3.11 -0.20 -13.16
N CYS A 55 -2.88 0.01 -14.46
CA CYS A 55 -1.76 0.47 -15.29
C CYS A 55 -0.55 1.17 -14.64
N PRO A 56 0.69 0.72 -14.98
CA PRO A 56 1.94 1.19 -14.39
C PRO A 56 2.46 2.53 -14.92
N GLN A 57 1.91 3.06 -16.02
CA GLN A 57 2.52 4.15 -16.82
C GLN A 57 2.95 5.41 -16.07
N HIS A 58 2.45 5.66 -14.87
CA HIS A 58 2.78 6.85 -14.06
C HIS A 58 3.22 6.52 -12.63
N ILE A 59 3.64 5.27 -12.36
CA ILE A 59 4.12 4.85 -11.05
C ILE A 59 5.64 4.70 -11.14
N THR A 60 6.38 5.69 -10.66
CA THR A 60 7.84 5.59 -10.54
C THR A 60 8.19 4.50 -9.53
N PRO A 61 8.98 3.47 -9.92
CA PRO A 61 9.44 2.46 -8.98
C PRO A 61 10.20 3.10 -7.81
N ARG A 62 9.93 2.61 -6.61
CA ARG A 62 10.63 3.00 -5.38
C ARG A 62 11.07 1.72 -4.70
N TYR A 63 12.32 1.71 -4.26
CA TYR A 63 12.93 0.59 -3.57
C TYR A 63 13.51 1.07 -2.25
N THR A 64 13.56 0.19 -1.27
CA THR A 64 14.31 0.46 -0.04
C THR A 64 15.82 0.32 -0.30
N ILE A 65 16.62 0.81 0.64
CA ILE A 65 18.08 0.69 0.54
C ILE A 65 18.47 -0.80 0.55
N GLU A 66 17.83 -1.59 1.41
CA GLU A 66 18.09 -3.02 1.58
C GLU A 66 17.80 -3.80 0.28
N GLU A 67 16.72 -3.47 -0.43
CA GLU A 67 16.38 -4.07 -1.73
C GLU A 67 17.45 -3.76 -2.78
N ILE A 68 17.94 -2.52 -2.82
CA ILE A 68 19.02 -2.11 -3.73
C ILE A 68 20.32 -2.84 -3.40
N GLU A 69 20.68 -2.92 -2.11
CA GLU A 69 21.88 -3.60 -1.63
C GLU A 69 21.86 -5.09 -1.98
N TRP A 70 20.70 -5.75 -1.83
CA TRP A 70 20.50 -7.15 -2.19
C TRP A 70 20.76 -7.39 -3.68
N VAL A 71 20.17 -6.57 -4.57
CA VAL A 71 20.41 -6.68 -6.02
C VAL A 71 21.88 -6.41 -6.34
N ALA A 72 22.49 -5.39 -5.71
CA ALA A 72 23.89 -5.05 -5.94
C ALA A 72 24.85 -6.17 -5.49
N ALA A 73 24.55 -6.86 -4.39
CA ALA A 73 25.32 -8.01 -3.91
C ALA A 73 25.26 -9.19 -4.90
N MET A 74 24.08 -9.47 -5.46
CA MET A 74 23.90 -10.52 -6.46
C MET A 74 24.72 -10.25 -7.74
N GLN A 75 24.79 -8.99 -8.18
CA GLN A 75 25.58 -8.59 -9.35
C GLN A 75 27.10 -8.74 -9.12
N ARG A 76 27.60 -8.41 -7.92
CA ARG A 76 29.01 -8.63 -7.54
C ARG A 76 29.38 -10.11 -7.54
N SER A 77 28.51 -10.96 -7.00
CA SER A 77 28.73 -12.41 -6.99
C SER A 77 28.77 -13.01 -8.39
N LYS A 78 28.02 -12.47 -9.36
CA LYS A 78 28.04 -12.93 -10.76
C LYS A 78 29.32 -12.53 -11.50
N LYS A 79 29.81 -11.30 -11.32
CA LYS A 79 31.02 -10.80 -11.98
C LYS A 79 32.32 -11.47 -11.54
N GLY A 80 32.32 -12.19 -10.41
CA GLY A 80 33.46 -12.99 -9.96
C GLY A 80 33.64 -14.31 -10.73
N GLY A 81 32.70 -14.69 -11.60
CA GLY A 81 32.76 -15.94 -12.39
C GLY A 81 33.37 -15.80 -13.80
N ASP A 82 33.55 -14.57 -14.30
CA ASP A 82 34.00 -14.32 -15.68
C ASP A 82 35.50 -13.93 -15.77
N ALA A 83 36.25 -13.98 -14.65
CA ALA A 83 37.68 -13.66 -14.61
C ALA A 83 38.60 -14.86 -14.87
N GLU A 84 38.06 -16.03 -15.23
CA GLU A 84 38.84 -17.24 -15.50
C GLU A 84 38.39 -17.89 -16.81
N THR A 85 38.60 -17.22 -17.95
CA THR A 85 38.87 -17.88 -19.24
C THR A 85 39.58 -16.90 -20.19
N LYS A 86 40.90 -17.14 -20.29
CA LYS A 86 41.81 -16.87 -21.42
C LYS A 86 42.48 -15.50 -21.56
#